data_AF-A0A7C2Y2U2-F1
#
_entry.id   AF-A0A7C2Y2U2-F1
#
_cell.length_a   1.000
_cell.length_b   1.000
_cell.length_c   1.000
_cell.angle_alpha   90.00
_cell.angle_beta   90.00
_cell.angle_gamma   90.00
#
_symmetry.space_group_name_H-M   'P 1'
#
loop_
_entity.id
_entity.type
_entity.pdbx_description
1 polymer ?
#
loop_
_entity_poly.entity_id
_entity_poly.type
_entity_poly.pdbx_seq_one_letter_code
_entity_poly.pdbx_strand_id
1 'polypeptide(L)' 'MRLLAQVREWSEAQAETWLAWGAILLGLLGLYLVGMDQGVALGAFLGEVALRSNWLHELFHDARHTAGFPCH' A
#
# COMPACT_ATOMS: atom_id res chain seq x y z
N MET A 1 7.53 21.71 -19.88
CA MET A 1 8.20 22.65 -18.94
C MET A 1 7.25 23.35 -17.96
N ARG A 2 5.98 23.64 -18.30
CA ARG A 2 5.02 24.27 -17.35
C ARG A 2 4.65 23.43 -16.12
N LEU A 3 4.57 22.10 -16.25
CA LEU A 3 4.25 21.19 -15.14
C LEU A 3 5.30 21.25 -14.01
N LEU A 4 6.58 21.33 -14.35
CA LEU A 4 7.67 21.39 -13.36
C LEU A 4 7.75 22.74 -12.64
N ALA A 5 7.35 23.84 -13.31
CA ALA A 5 7.27 25.16 -12.69
C ALA A 5 6.09 25.26 -11.71
N GLN A 6 4.95 24.64 -12.04
CA GLN A 6 3.74 24.69 -11.21
C GLN A 6 3.85 23.87 -9.92
N VAL A 7 4.66 22.81 -9.89
CA VAL A 7 5.00 22.07 -8.66
C VAL A 7 5.77 22.95 -7.66
N ARG A 8 6.44 24.01 -8.13
CA ARG A 8 7.27 24.88 -7.29
C ARG A 8 6.49 25.98 -6.57
N GLU A 9 5.25 26.28 -6.97
CA GLU A 9 4.44 27.40 -6.44
C GLU A 9 3.19 26.93 -5.68
N TRP A 10 3.25 25.80 -4.99
CA TRP A 10 2.12 25.37 -4.17
C TRP A 10 1.97 26.28 -2.95
N SER A 11 0.75 26.70 -2.65
CA SER A 11 0.45 27.31 -1.37
C SER A 11 0.58 26.28 -0.24
N GLU A 12 0.82 26.72 0.99
CA GLU A 12 0.93 25.82 2.16
C GLU A 12 -0.34 24.95 2.30
N ALA A 13 -1.53 25.54 2.14
CA ALA A 13 -2.79 24.80 2.17
C ALA A 13 -2.91 23.75 1.06
N GLN A 14 -2.39 24.03 -0.14
CA GLN A 14 -2.34 23.05 -1.22
C GLN A 14 -1.36 21.91 -0.89
N ALA A 15 -0.18 22.24 -0.35
CA ALA A 15 0.80 21.26 0.05
C ALA A 15 0.26 20.33 1.14
N GLU A 16 -0.37 20.87 2.19
CA GLU A 16 -1.03 20.10 3.25
C GLU A 16 -2.10 19.16 2.70
N THR A 17 -2.93 19.66 1.77
CA THR A 17 -3.97 18.86 1.12
C THR A 17 -3.36 17.67 0.37
N TRP A 18 -2.32 17.90 -0.44
CA TRP A 18 -1.64 16.83 -1.16
C TRP A 18 -0.91 15.85 -0.25
N LEU A 19 -0.32 16.32 0.85
CA LEU A 19 0.27 15.46 1.87
C LEU A 19 -0.78 14.55 2.52
N ALA A 20 -1.95 15.09 2.86
CA ALA A 20 -3.05 14.30 3.42
C ALA A 20 -3.52 13.23 2.45
N TRP A 21 -3.74 13.57 1.17
CA TRP A 21 -4.10 12.59 0.14
C TRP A 21 -3.01 11.55 -0.07
N GLY A 22 -1.74 11.96 -0.09
CA GLY A 22 -0.61 11.05 -0.17
C GLY A 22 -0.59 10.07 1.00
N ALA A 23 -0.82 10.54 2.22
CA ALA A 23 -0.89 9.70 3.42
C ALA A 23 -2.06 8.70 3.35
N ILE A 24 -3.24 9.14 2.91
CA ILE A 24 -4.41 8.27 2.72
C ILE A 24 -4.11 7.18 1.69
N LEU A 25 -3.55 7.54 0.52
CA LEU A 25 -3.22 6.58 -0.53
C LEU A 25 -2.17 5.58 -0.07
N LEU A 26 -1.13 6.03 0.63
CA LEU A 26 -0.11 5.15 1.21
C LEU A 26 -0.70 4.23 2.29
N GLY A 27 -1.62 4.74 3.11
CA GLY A 27 -2.33 3.95 4.11
C GLY A 27 -3.19 2.86 3.46
N LEU A 28 -3.95 3.20 2.41
CA LEU A 28 -4.75 2.24 1.65
C LEU A 28 -3.87 1.19 0.96
N LEU A 29 -2.74 1.59 0.39
CA LEU A 29 -1.76 0.67 -0.19
C LEU A 29 -1.20 -0.27 0.89
N GLY A 30 -0.82 0.25 2.05
CA GLY A 30 -0.36 -0.55 3.18
C GLY A 30 -1.41 -1.58 3.62
N LEU A 31 -2.67 -1.16 3.79
CA LEU A 31 -3.79 -2.04 4.11
C LEU A 31 -4.01 -3.11 3.05
N TYR A 32 -3.89 -2.78 1.77
CA TYR A 32 -3.94 -3.77 0.70
C TYR A 32 -2.81 -4.80 0.83
N LEU A 33 -1.56 -4.34 0.99
CA LEU A 33 -0.39 -5.21 1.06
C LEU A 33 -0.44 -6.20 2.23
N VAL A 34 -0.92 -5.78 3.40
CA VAL A 34 -0.99 -6.65 4.58
C VAL A 34 -2.32 -7.39 4.72
N GLY A 35 -3.41 -6.87 4.16
CA GLY A 35 -4.76 -7.41 4.36
C GLY A 35 -5.31 -8.23 3.19
N MET A 36 -4.86 -7.93 1.97
CA MET A 36 -5.52 -8.38 0.74
C MET A 36 -4.58 -8.90 -0.35
N ASP A 37 -3.28 -8.57 -0.32
CA ASP A 37 -2.32 -9.02 -1.34
C ASP A 37 -2.20 -10.55 -1.36
N GLN A 38 -2.24 -11.13 -2.55
CA GLN A 38 -2.15 -12.57 -2.81
C GLN A 38 -0.81 -12.93 -3.45
N GLY A 39 0.26 -12.21 -3.06
CA GLY A 39 1.60 -12.38 -3.60
C GLY A 39 1.83 -11.63 -4.92
N VAL A 40 0.90 -10.77 -5.34
CA VAL A 40 1.02 -9.99 -6.57
C VAL A 40 2.10 -8.94 -6.42
N ALA A 41 2.19 -8.30 -5.24
CA ALA A 41 3.17 -7.26 -4.97
C ALA A 41 4.63 -7.71 -5.17
N LEU A 42 4.95 -8.96 -4.82
CA LEU A 42 6.28 -9.54 -5.01
C LEU A 42 6.40 -10.40 -6.28
N GLY A 43 5.31 -10.65 -7.00
CA GLY A 43 5.29 -11.48 -8.20
C GLY A 43 6.25 -10.98 -9.29
N ALA A 44 6.46 -9.66 -9.39
CA ALA A 44 7.42 -9.08 -10.33
C ALA A 44 8.89 -9.46 -10.02
N PHE A 45 9.22 -9.77 -8.77
CA PHE A 45 10.58 -10.08 -8.31
C PHE A 45 10.80 -11.58 -8.09
N LEU A 46 9.79 -12.28 -7.59
CA LEU A 46 9.86 -13.68 -7.18
C LEU A 46 9.11 -14.64 -8.12
N GLY A 47 8.44 -14.10 -9.15
CA GLY A 47 7.68 -14.87 -10.11
C GLY A 47 6.54 -15.67 -9.49
N GLU A 48 6.26 -16.83 -10.07
CA GLU A 48 5.15 -17.70 -9.67
C GLU A 48 5.25 -18.19 -8.21
N VAL A 49 6.45 -18.23 -7.63
CA VAL A 49 6.65 -18.61 -6.23
C VAL A 49 5.90 -17.69 -5.27
N ALA A 50 5.80 -16.40 -5.56
CA ALA A 50 5.08 -15.44 -4.71
C ALA A 50 3.57 -15.72 -4.69
N LEU A 51 3.00 -16.08 -5.85
CA LEU A 51 1.57 -16.38 -6.01
C LEU A 51 1.20 -17.73 -5.41
N ARG A 52 2.05 -18.75 -5.62
CA ARG A 52 1.74 -20.13 -5.18
C ARG A 52 2.00 -20.36 -3.70
N SER A 53 3.06 -19.76 -3.18
CA SER A 53 3.50 -20.00 -1.81
C SER A 53 2.92 -18.96 -0.85
N ASN A 54 2.74 -17.73 -1.34
CA ASN A 54 2.01 -16.63 -0.70
C ASN A 54 2.32 -16.43 0.81
N TRP A 55 3.57 -16.69 1.22
CA TRP A 55 3.95 -16.76 2.65
C TRP A 55 3.69 -15.47 3.41
N LEU A 56 3.82 -14.32 2.75
CA LEU A 56 3.53 -13.02 3.36
C LEU A 56 2.04 -12.86 3.64
N HIS A 57 1.16 -13.31 2.73
CA HIS A 57 -0.27 -13.28 2.96
C HIS A 57 -0.64 -14.10 4.20
N GLU A 58 -0.19 -15.36 4.27
CA GLU A 58 -0.48 -16.24 5.40
C GLU A 58 0.09 -15.68 6.72
N LEU A 59 1.30 -15.11 6.69
CA LEU A 59 1.89 -14.45 7.86
C LEU A 59 1.02 -13.28 8.37
N PHE A 60 0.61 -12.37 7.48
CA PHE A 60 -0.22 -11.24 7.88
C PHE A 60 -1.65 -11.66 8.23
N HIS A 61 -2.15 -12.71 7.57
CA HIS A 61 -3.41 -13.36 7.88
C HIS A 61 -3.41 -13.89 9.32
N ASP A 62 -2.36 -14.58 9.76
CA ASP A 62 -2.24 -15.09 11.13
C ASP A 62 -2.04 -13.97 12.16
N ALA A 63 -1.27 -12.93 11.81
CA ALA A 63 -1.08 -11.76 12.66
C ALA A 63 -2.41 -11.03 12.93
N ARG A 64 -3.29 -10.90 11.91
CA ARG A 64 -4.61 -10.26 12.09
C ARG A 64 -5.57 -11.14 12.90
N HIS A 65 -5.48 -12.46 12.79
CA HIS A 65 -6.20 -13.38 13.69
C HIS A 65 -5.81 -13.15 15.15
N THR A 66 -4.51 -13.03 15.40
CA THR A 66 -3.98 -12.72 16.74
C THR A 66 -4.44 -11.34 17.24
N ALA A 67 -4.62 -10.38 16.33
CA ALA A 67 -5.15 -9.05 16.65
C ALA A 67 -6.69 -8.99 16.77
N GLY A 68 -7.40 -10.12 16.65
CA GLY A 68 -8.86 -10.19 16.76
C GLY A 68 -9.61 -9.61 15.54
N PHE A 69 -8.93 -9.46 14.41
CA PHE A 69 -9.54 -8.98 13.18
C PHE A 69 -10.40 -10.09 12.55
N PRO A 70 -11.65 -9.82 12.17
CA PRO A 70 -12.49 -10.83 11.52
C PRO A 70 -11.94 -11.17 10.12
N CYS A 71 -11.99 -12.46 9.76
CA CYS A 71 -11.72 -12.94 8.41
C CYS A 71 -12.94 -13.68 7.84
N HIS A 72 -12.93 -13.92 6.53
CA HIS A 72 -13.97 -14.66 5.80
C HIS A 72 -14.06 -16.13 6.23
#